data_AF-A0A7M3Z7C3-F1
#
_entry.id   AF-A0A7M3Z7C3-F1
#
_cell.length_a   1.000
_cell.length_b   1.000
_cell.length_c   1.000
_cell.angle_alpha   90.00
_cell.angle_beta   90.00
_cell.angle_gamma   90.00
#
_symmetry.space_group_name_H-M   'P 1'
#
loop_
_entity.id
_entity.type
_entity.pdbx_description
1 polymer ?
#
loop_
_entity_poly.entity_id
_entity_poly.type
_entity_poly.pdbx_seq_one_letter_code
_entity_poly.pdbx_strand_id
1 'polypeptide(L)'
;SDLGVENFDPKDHVEKEKADTISMWLVIAFGLLISLIMRYIMMPGMEGPKAVLWSLPLTLVVVIPSLHRVIVPEPYKSRYTYGNWFRAAMLFIFTWLALSFILINPPIGDIGAPDIAGKMTVVIVDNEDVLIDSENLTSKGGNFILDRNGSTGEAWMIFSVNDNTDPGLAKLLVTSHYNAPGELDVVHYNKTVGDNSDCPSIWDGLRESQQNSIITHDYDECVAINLGRLSEGDYHITITIIEEGDPWTNTRVIEYDLVVV
;
A
#
# COMPACT_ATOMS: atom_id res chain seq x y z
N SER A 1 -15.36 11.34 -59.67
CA SER A 1 -14.12 11.07 -58.92
C SER A 1 -14.52 10.24 -57.72
N ASP A 2 -14.30 8.94 -57.80
CA ASP A 2 -14.37 8.07 -56.62
C ASP A 2 -13.36 8.61 -55.61
N LEU A 3 -13.82 8.99 -54.42
CA LEU A 3 -13.00 9.60 -53.37
C LEU A 3 -12.03 8.58 -52.71
N GLY A 4 -11.77 7.43 -53.35
CA GLY A 4 -11.01 6.33 -52.75
C GLY A 4 -11.66 5.73 -51.51
N VAL A 5 -12.94 6.03 -51.28
CA VAL A 5 -13.73 5.50 -50.17
C VAL A 5 -14.65 4.43 -50.75
N GLU A 6 -14.47 3.19 -50.29
CA GLU A 6 -15.32 2.07 -50.67
C GLU A 6 -16.79 2.38 -50.36
N ASN A 7 -17.70 2.00 -51.26
CA ASN A 7 -19.14 2.17 -51.03
C ASN A 7 -19.56 1.38 -49.79
N PHE A 8 -20.27 2.04 -48.88
CA PHE A 8 -20.75 1.42 -47.65
C PHE A 8 -21.72 0.27 -47.95
N ASP A 9 -21.34 -0.96 -47.57
CA ASP A 9 -22.22 -2.13 -47.57
C ASP A 9 -22.73 -2.41 -46.14
N PRO A 10 -24.02 -2.21 -45.85
CA PRO A 10 -24.60 -2.48 -44.54
C PRO A 10 -24.42 -3.93 -44.06
N LYS A 11 -24.41 -4.92 -44.97
CA LYS A 11 -24.28 -6.33 -44.58
C LYS A 11 -22.86 -6.66 -44.16
N ASP A 12 -21.87 -6.22 -44.94
CA ASP A 12 -20.45 -6.39 -44.62
C ASP A 12 -20.10 -5.64 -43.32
N HIS A 13 -20.65 -4.44 -43.14
CA HIS A 13 -20.50 -3.68 -41.91
C HIS A 13 -21.05 -4.43 -40.68
N VAL A 14 -22.26 -4.98 -40.77
CA VAL A 14 -22.86 -5.74 -39.64
C VAL A 14 -22.05 -6.99 -39.31
N GLU A 15 -21.53 -7.70 -40.31
CA GLU A 15 -20.68 -8.88 -40.08
C GLU A 15 -19.34 -8.51 -39.43
N LYS A 16 -18.75 -7.38 -39.83
CA LYS A 16 -17.55 -6.83 -39.22
C LYS A 16 -17.78 -6.46 -37.75
N GLU A 17 -18.87 -5.78 -37.43
CA GLU A 17 -19.21 -5.43 -36.03
C GLU A 17 -19.44 -6.67 -35.16
N LYS A 18 -20.03 -7.74 -35.73
CA LYS A 18 -20.14 -9.03 -35.04
C LYS A 18 -18.79 -9.67 -34.76
N ALA A 19 -17.88 -9.67 -35.74
CA ALA A 19 -16.52 -10.18 -35.58
C ALA A 19 -15.76 -9.40 -34.49
N ASP A 20 -15.85 -8.07 -34.53
CA ASP A 20 -15.24 -7.19 -33.53
C ASP A 20 -15.81 -7.48 -32.14
N THR A 21 -17.13 -7.63 -32.01
CA THR A 21 -17.81 -7.97 -30.74
C THR A 21 -17.34 -9.31 -30.18
N ILE A 22 -17.24 -10.36 -31.01
CA ILE A 22 -16.74 -11.68 -30.57
C ILE A 22 -15.31 -11.56 -30.07
N SER A 23 -14.45 -10.83 -30.79
CA SER A 23 -13.07 -10.61 -30.38
C SER A 23 -12.98 -9.81 -29.07
N MET A 24 -13.88 -8.84 -28.84
CA MET A 24 -13.91 -8.07 -27.58
C MET A 24 -14.23 -8.96 -26.38
N TRP A 25 -15.28 -9.78 -26.48
CA TRP A 25 -15.66 -10.70 -25.40
C TRP A 25 -14.60 -11.74 -25.10
N LEU A 26 -13.96 -12.29 -26.14
CA LEU A 26 -12.84 -13.22 -25.98
C LEU A 26 -11.71 -12.60 -25.16
N VAL A 27 -11.39 -11.34 -25.43
CA VAL A 27 -10.30 -10.64 -24.75
C VAL A 27 -10.66 -10.24 -23.33
N ILE A 28 -11.91 -9.83 -23.08
CA ILE A 28 -12.40 -9.56 -21.73
C ILE A 28 -12.32 -10.82 -20.88
N ALA A 29 -12.81 -11.95 -21.41
CA ALA A 29 -12.74 -13.25 -20.73
C ALA A 29 -11.28 -13.66 -20.48
N PHE A 30 -10.38 -13.43 -21.43
CA PHE A 30 -8.96 -13.66 -21.26
C PHE A 30 -8.34 -12.77 -20.18
N GLY A 31 -8.65 -11.47 -20.16
CA GLY A 31 -8.22 -10.54 -19.12
C GLY A 31 -8.70 -10.95 -17.73
N LEU A 32 -9.95 -11.39 -17.61
CA LEU A 32 -10.50 -11.94 -16.37
C LEU A 32 -9.75 -13.20 -15.92
N LEU A 33 -9.58 -14.17 -16.81
CA LEU A 33 -8.84 -15.40 -16.53
C LEU A 33 -7.42 -15.09 -16.02
N ILE A 34 -6.68 -14.23 -16.73
CA ILE A 34 -5.32 -13.87 -16.35
C ILE A 34 -5.30 -13.14 -15.00
N SER A 35 -6.25 -12.23 -14.74
CA SER A 35 -6.33 -11.54 -13.45
C SER A 35 -6.54 -12.52 -12.29
N LEU A 36 -7.42 -13.51 -12.46
CA LEU A 36 -7.66 -14.56 -11.47
C LEU A 36 -6.44 -15.47 -11.29
N ILE A 37 -5.77 -15.86 -12.37
CA ILE A 37 -4.53 -16.65 -12.31
C ILE A 37 -3.45 -15.87 -11.56
N MET A 38 -3.27 -14.58 -11.88
CA MET A 38 -2.29 -13.75 -11.20
C MET A 38 -2.58 -13.68 -9.69
N ARG A 39 -3.83 -13.41 -9.32
CA ARG A 39 -4.21 -13.26 -7.91
C ARG A 39 -4.16 -14.56 -7.11
N TYR A 40 -4.74 -15.65 -7.63
CA TYR A 40 -4.97 -16.87 -6.84
C TYR A 40 -3.97 -17.98 -7.08
N ILE A 41 -3.16 -17.89 -8.14
CA ILE A 41 -2.14 -18.91 -8.45
C ILE A 41 -0.74 -18.31 -8.34
N MET A 42 -0.50 -17.18 -9.01
CA MET A 42 0.84 -16.59 -9.05
C MET A 42 1.21 -15.96 -7.71
N MET A 43 0.44 -14.98 -7.21
CA MET A 43 0.80 -14.25 -5.98
C MET A 43 1.04 -15.17 -4.77
N PRO A 44 0.18 -16.15 -4.43
CA PRO A 44 0.41 -17.02 -3.27
C PRO A 44 1.60 -17.95 -3.45
N GLY A 45 1.92 -18.33 -4.70
CA GLY A 45 3.05 -19.21 -5.02
C GLY A 45 4.39 -18.49 -5.25
N MET A 46 4.43 -17.17 -5.10
CA MET A 46 5.60 -16.36 -5.40
C MET A 46 6.26 -15.82 -4.13
N GLU A 47 7.53 -16.20 -3.94
CA GLU A 47 8.48 -15.50 -3.06
C GLU A 47 9.41 -14.54 -3.86
N GLY A 48 9.33 -14.60 -5.21
CA GLY A 48 10.24 -13.94 -6.14
C GLY A 48 9.89 -12.49 -6.51
N PRO A 49 10.57 -11.91 -7.52
CA PRO A 49 10.42 -10.51 -7.88
C PRO A 49 8.99 -10.15 -8.29
N LYS A 50 8.37 -9.23 -7.55
CA LYS A 50 7.00 -8.74 -7.79
C LYS A 50 6.80 -8.12 -9.18
N ALA A 51 7.86 -7.76 -9.90
CA ALA A 51 7.83 -7.23 -11.26
C ALA A 51 7.15 -8.17 -12.28
N VAL A 52 7.27 -9.49 -12.07
CA VAL A 52 6.68 -10.50 -12.98
C VAL A 52 5.16 -10.37 -13.05
N LEU A 53 4.50 -9.97 -11.96
CA LEU A 53 3.06 -9.79 -11.88
C LEU A 53 2.54 -8.70 -12.84
N TRP A 54 3.41 -7.75 -13.22
CA TRP A 54 3.09 -6.68 -14.16
C TRP A 54 3.58 -6.98 -15.57
N SER A 55 4.78 -7.54 -15.72
CA SER A 55 5.35 -7.80 -17.04
C SER A 55 4.67 -8.97 -17.76
N LEU A 56 4.29 -10.02 -17.04
CA LEU A 56 3.75 -11.23 -17.66
C LEU A 56 2.41 -10.96 -18.38
N PRO A 57 1.40 -10.30 -17.76
CA PRO A 57 0.18 -9.92 -18.46
C PRO A 57 0.46 -9.07 -19.71
N LEU A 58 1.37 -8.08 -19.62
CA LEU A 58 1.73 -7.26 -20.77
C LEU A 58 2.30 -8.10 -21.94
N THR A 59 3.13 -9.11 -21.65
CA THR A 59 3.66 -9.99 -22.69
C THR A 59 2.60 -10.89 -23.33
N LEU A 60 1.52 -11.22 -22.62
CA LEU A 60 0.43 -12.07 -23.14
C LEU A 60 -0.38 -11.41 -24.27
N VAL A 61 -0.24 -10.10 -24.48
CA VAL A 61 -0.80 -9.39 -25.63
C VAL A 61 -0.38 -10.00 -26.97
N VAL A 62 0.84 -10.56 -27.03
CA VAL A 62 1.37 -11.20 -28.25
C VAL A 62 0.60 -12.48 -28.61
N VAL A 63 -0.07 -13.12 -27.64
CA VAL A 63 -0.80 -14.37 -27.83
C VAL A 63 -2.23 -14.13 -28.35
N ILE A 64 -2.77 -12.90 -28.21
CA ILE A 64 -4.15 -12.55 -28.61
C ILE A 64 -4.48 -12.96 -30.06
N PRO A 65 -3.64 -12.69 -31.09
CA PRO A 65 -3.94 -13.11 -32.46
C PRO A 65 -4.07 -14.62 -32.61
N SER A 66 -3.21 -15.39 -31.92
CA SER A 66 -3.25 -16.85 -31.92
C SER A 66 -4.53 -17.35 -31.26
N LEU A 67 -4.90 -16.75 -30.12
CA LEU A 67 -6.12 -17.08 -29.39
C LEU A 67 -7.37 -16.85 -30.26
N HIS A 68 -7.44 -15.71 -30.94
CA HIS A 68 -8.53 -15.39 -31.87
C HIS A 68 -8.63 -16.43 -33.00
N ARG A 69 -7.51 -16.78 -33.63
CA ARG A 69 -7.48 -17.74 -34.74
C ARG A 69 -7.88 -19.16 -34.34
N VAL A 70 -7.68 -19.54 -33.08
CA VAL A 70 -8.03 -20.86 -32.57
C VAL A 70 -9.49 -20.93 -32.14
N ILE A 71 -10.00 -19.89 -31.46
CA ILE A 71 -11.32 -19.93 -30.82
C ILE A 71 -12.44 -19.44 -31.75
N VAL A 72 -12.18 -18.42 -32.58
CA VAL A 72 -13.22 -17.79 -33.39
C VAL A 72 -13.47 -18.62 -34.65
N PRO A 73 -14.72 -18.99 -34.96
CA PRO A 73 -15.06 -19.72 -36.18
C PRO A 73 -15.13 -18.82 -37.42
N GLU A 74 -15.08 -19.42 -38.60
CA GLU A 74 -15.42 -18.73 -39.85
C GLU A 74 -16.92 -18.36 -39.89
N PRO A 75 -17.30 -17.25 -40.55
CA PRO A 75 -16.47 -16.35 -41.37
C PRO A 75 -15.71 -15.26 -40.56
N TYR A 76 -15.94 -15.16 -39.26
CA TYR A 76 -15.43 -14.05 -38.44
C TYR A 76 -13.91 -14.11 -38.23
N LYS A 77 -13.34 -15.32 -38.20
CA LYS A 77 -11.91 -15.57 -38.06
C LYS A 77 -11.06 -14.85 -39.10
N SER A 78 -11.46 -14.91 -40.38
CA SER A 78 -10.71 -14.36 -41.51
C SER A 78 -10.71 -12.83 -41.57
N ARG A 79 -11.60 -12.16 -40.82
CA ARG A 79 -11.71 -10.70 -40.76
C ARG A 79 -10.80 -10.06 -39.71
N TYR A 80 -10.00 -10.84 -38.96
CA TYR A 80 -9.11 -10.32 -37.93
C TYR A 80 -7.90 -9.59 -38.54
N THR A 81 -7.87 -8.27 -38.36
CA THR A 81 -6.80 -7.42 -38.87
C THR A 81 -5.85 -6.94 -37.78
N TYR A 82 -4.78 -6.25 -38.18
CA TYR A 82 -3.91 -5.55 -37.24
C TYR A 82 -4.65 -4.50 -36.39
N GLY A 83 -5.63 -3.79 -36.97
CA GLY A 83 -6.45 -2.83 -36.24
C GLY A 83 -7.33 -3.48 -35.17
N ASN A 84 -7.76 -4.73 -35.40
CA ASN A 84 -8.46 -5.53 -34.39
C ASN A 84 -7.51 -5.92 -33.25
N TRP A 85 -6.30 -6.35 -33.58
CA TRP A 85 -5.28 -6.67 -32.59
C TRP A 85 -4.95 -5.50 -31.68
N PHE A 86 -4.73 -4.31 -32.23
CA PHE A 86 -4.39 -3.14 -31.42
C PHE A 86 -5.53 -2.78 -30.44
N ARG A 87 -6.78 -2.76 -30.93
CA ARG A 87 -7.96 -2.50 -30.08
C ARG A 87 -8.14 -3.58 -29.01
N ALA A 88 -7.99 -4.84 -29.38
CA ALA A 88 -8.01 -5.97 -28.46
C ALA A 88 -6.91 -5.88 -27.40
N ALA A 89 -5.67 -5.54 -27.79
CA ALA A 89 -4.56 -5.37 -26.87
C ALA A 89 -4.84 -4.32 -25.79
N MET A 90 -5.35 -3.15 -26.20
CA MET A 90 -5.75 -2.10 -25.25
C MET A 90 -6.88 -2.57 -24.33
N LEU A 91 -7.92 -3.19 -24.88
CA LEU A 91 -9.03 -3.72 -24.10
C LEU A 91 -8.55 -4.77 -23.08
N PHE A 92 -7.65 -5.66 -23.48
CA PHE A 92 -7.04 -6.65 -22.59
C PHE A 92 -6.32 -5.96 -21.42
N ILE A 93 -5.42 -5.03 -21.73
CA ILE A 93 -4.59 -4.34 -20.72
C ILE A 93 -5.49 -3.61 -19.72
N PHE A 94 -6.48 -2.83 -20.20
CA PHE A 94 -7.37 -2.10 -19.30
C PHE A 94 -8.26 -3.02 -18.49
N THR A 95 -8.77 -4.10 -19.09
CA THR A 95 -9.57 -5.09 -18.36
C THR A 95 -8.76 -5.75 -17.26
N TRP A 96 -7.55 -6.21 -17.58
CA TRP A 96 -6.65 -6.83 -16.62
C TRP A 96 -6.23 -5.85 -15.50
N LEU A 97 -5.88 -4.61 -15.84
CA LEU A 97 -5.53 -3.59 -14.85
C LEU A 97 -6.69 -3.30 -13.90
N ALA A 98 -7.89 -3.06 -14.45
CA ALA A 98 -9.07 -2.77 -13.65
C ALA A 98 -9.41 -3.92 -12.70
N LEU A 99 -9.41 -5.16 -13.21
CA LEU A 99 -9.66 -6.34 -12.40
C LEU A 99 -8.56 -6.57 -11.37
N SER A 100 -7.30 -6.31 -11.70
CA SER A 100 -6.19 -6.45 -10.75
C SER A 100 -6.35 -5.48 -9.57
N PHE A 101 -6.71 -4.21 -9.82
CA PHE A 101 -6.99 -3.26 -8.74
C PHE A 101 -8.15 -3.68 -7.84
N ILE A 102 -9.16 -4.34 -8.40
CA ILE A 102 -10.28 -4.88 -7.62
C ILE A 102 -9.82 -6.08 -6.77
N LEU A 103 -8.96 -6.95 -7.31
CA LEU A 103 -8.57 -8.21 -6.68
C LEU A 103 -7.47 -8.08 -5.62
N ILE A 104 -6.66 -7.01 -5.66
CA ILE A 104 -5.55 -6.79 -4.72
C ILE A 104 -5.91 -5.91 -3.52
N ASN A 105 -7.04 -5.20 -3.60
CA ASN A 105 -7.52 -4.30 -2.54
C ASN A 105 -8.68 -4.93 -1.77
N PRO A 106 -8.93 -4.46 -0.53
CA PRO A 106 -10.03 -4.94 0.26
C PRO A 106 -11.38 -4.74 -0.46
N PRO A 107 -12.36 -5.65 -0.27
CA PRO A 107 -12.34 -6.83 0.61
C PRO A 107 -11.78 -8.11 -0.04
N ILE A 108 -11.29 -8.07 -1.29
CA ILE A 108 -10.94 -9.29 -2.06
C ILE A 108 -9.48 -9.69 -1.89
N GLY A 109 -8.60 -8.74 -1.62
CA GLY A 109 -7.22 -8.99 -1.23
C GLY A 109 -6.73 -7.88 -0.34
N ASP A 110 -5.54 -8.05 0.21
CA ASP A 110 -4.87 -6.98 0.92
C ASP A 110 -3.37 -7.14 0.79
N ILE A 111 -2.80 -6.39 -0.15
CA ILE A 111 -1.35 -6.40 -0.40
C ILE A 111 -0.66 -5.16 0.15
N GLY A 112 -1.42 -4.24 0.75
CA GLY A 112 -0.88 -3.02 1.33
C GLY A 112 -0.25 -3.34 2.67
N ALA A 113 0.95 -2.81 2.92
CA ALA A 113 1.47 -2.84 4.27
C ALA A 113 0.89 -1.67 5.06
N PRO A 114 0.56 -1.85 6.34
CA PRO A 114 0.20 -0.75 7.21
C PRO A 114 1.39 0.20 7.32
N ASP A 115 1.11 1.49 7.48
CA ASP A 115 2.13 2.54 7.54
C ASP A 115 1.82 3.53 8.67
N ILE A 116 2.77 4.43 8.92
CA ILE A 116 2.49 5.61 9.75
C ILE A 116 1.75 6.62 8.87
N ALA A 117 0.55 7.03 9.30
CA ALA A 117 -0.36 7.79 8.44
C ALA A 117 0.13 9.23 8.20
N GLY A 118 0.28 9.98 9.30
CA GLY A 118 0.65 11.40 9.28
C GLY A 118 2.06 11.65 9.79
N LYS A 119 2.17 12.58 10.72
CA LYS A 119 3.42 12.87 11.44
C LYS A 119 3.55 12.04 12.71
N MET A 120 4.79 11.91 13.16
CA MET A 120 5.12 11.38 14.48
C MET A 120 5.73 12.51 15.32
N THR A 121 5.59 12.41 16.64
CA THR A 121 6.21 13.33 17.59
C THR A 121 6.67 12.59 18.84
N VAL A 122 7.65 13.19 19.53
CA VAL A 122 8.05 12.79 20.89
C VAL A 122 7.73 13.93 21.84
N VAL A 123 7.18 13.61 23.00
CA VAL A 123 6.80 14.55 24.06
C VAL A 123 7.36 14.10 25.39
N ILE A 124 7.45 15.01 26.36
CA ILE A 124 7.80 14.68 27.74
C ILE A 124 6.54 14.77 28.57
N VAL A 125 6.27 13.75 29.38
CA VAL A 125 5.15 13.73 30.31
C VAL A 125 5.70 13.82 31.73
N ASP A 126 5.36 14.89 32.44
CA ASP A 126 5.79 15.14 33.81
C ASP A 126 4.56 15.45 34.69
N ASN A 127 4.28 14.60 35.67
CA ASN A 127 3.10 14.70 36.55
C ASN A 127 1.76 14.94 35.82
N GLU A 128 1.50 14.19 34.74
CA GLU A 128 0.30 14.27 33.88
C GLU A 128 0.27 15.46 32.91
N ASP A 129 1.22 16.40 33.01
CA ASP A 129 1.35 17.49 32.04
C ASP A 129 2.20 17.05 30.84
N VAL A 130 1.65 17.24 29.63
CA VAL A 130 2.37 17.00 28.36
C VAL A 130 3.17 18.26 28.00
N LEU A 131 4.49 18.15 28.12
CA LEU A 131 5.46 19.16 27.70
C LEU A 131 5.87 18.89 26.25
N ILE A 132 5.63 19.88 25.39
CA ILE A 132 5.82 19.76 23.95
C ILE A 132 6.87 20.77 23.51
N ASP A 133 7.95 20.28 22.90
CA ASP A 133 8.82 21.13 22.09
C ASP A 133 8.22 21.33 20.70
N SER A 134 7.98 22.59 20.34
CA SER A 134 7.26 22.99 19.13
C SER A 134 8.00 22.70 17.82
N GLU A 135 9.27 22.29 17.85
CA GLU A 135 10.10 22.09 16.66
C GLU A 135 10.21 20.61 16.17
N ASN A 136 9.67 19.64 16.90
CA ASN A 136 9.92 18.20 16.67
C ASN A 136 8.98 17.47 15.68
N LEU A 137 8.26 18.15 14.79
CA LEU A 137 7.26 17.52 13.92
C LEU A 137 7.82 17.14 12.54
N THR A 138 8.65 16.09 12.47
CA THR A 138 9.10 15.53 11.18
C THR A 138 8.38 14.21 10.87
N SER A 139 7.82 14.09 9.65
CA SER A 139 7.11 12.88 9.22
C SER A 139 7.86 12.02 8.22
N LYS A 140 8.99 12.50 7.69
CA LYS A 140 9.85 11.74 6.79
C LYS A 140 11.29 12.23 6.91
N GLY A 141 12.22 11.34 7.28
CA GLY A 141 13.63 11.52 6.95
C GLY A 141 14.57 12.01 8.05
N GLY A 142 14.34 11.62 9.30
CA GLY A 142 15.43 11.37 10.23
C GLY A 142 15.81 12.53 11.15
N ASN A 143 15.74 12.21 12.44
CA ASN A 143 16.35 12.90 13.58
C ASN A 143 15.42 13.85 14.32
N PHE A 144 14.92 13.38 15.46
CA PHE A 144 14.23 14.20 16.46
C PHE A 144 15.24 14.70 17.50
N ILE A 145 15.07 15.91 18.01
CA ILE A 145 15.88 16.45 19.12
C ILE A 145 14.96 16.70 20.29
N LEU A 146 15.01 15.83 21.30
CA LEU A 146 14.23 15.99 22.52
C LEU A 146 15.04 16.81 23.52
N ASP A 147 14.76 18.11 23.61
CA ASP A 147 15.29 18.97 24.68
C ASP A 147 14.47 18.75 25.97
N ARG A 148 15.14 18.25 27.01
CA ARG A 148 14.50 18.00 28.30
C ARG A 148 14.23 19.27 29.09
N ASN A 149 14.96 20.36 28.82
CA ASN A 149 14.88 21.62 29.54
C ASN A 149 14.83 21.45 31.08
N GLY A 150 15.62 20.50 31.59
CA GLY A 150 15.69 20.15 33.02
C GLY A 150 14.52 19.31 33.57
N SER A 151 13.55 18.89 32.75
CA SER A 151 12.47 17.98 33.16
C SER A 151 12.98 16.56 33.38
N THR A 152 12.48 15.94 34.45
CA THR A 152 12.73 14.53 34.79
C THR A 152 11.63 13.59 34.31
N GLY A 153 10.67 14.10 33.52
CA GLY A 153 9.54 13.36 32.98
C GLY A 153 9.94 12.22 32.04
N GLU A 154 8.96 11.38 31.71
CA GLU A 154 9.11 10.25 30.80
C GLU A 154 8.92 10.71 29.35
N ALA A 155 9.71 10.16 28.43
CA ALA A 155 9.56 10.44 27.01
C ALA A 155 8.47 9.53 26.43
N TRP A 156 7.53 10.12 25.70
CA TRP A 156 6.45 9.42 25.03
C TRP A 156 6.47 9.72 23.55
N MET A 157 6.28 8.69 22.76
CA MET A 157 6.18 8.76 21.32
C MET A 157 4.73 8.65 20.89
N ILE A 158 4.30 9.50 19.95
CA ILE A 158 2.93 9.53 19.47
C ILE A 158 2.92 9.55 17.95
N PHE A 159 2.14 8.66 17.37
CA PHE A 159 1.87 8.59 15.94
C PHE A 159 0.52 7.92 15.71
N SER A 160 0.10 7.85 14.46
CA SER A 160 -1.07 7.08 14.04
C SER A 160 -0.64 6.03 13.01
N VAL A 161 -1.33 4.90 13.03
CA VAL A 161 -1.15 3.82 12.06
C VAL A 161 -2.35 3.83 11.12
N ASN A 162 -2.09 3.78 9.82
CA ASN A 162 -3.12 3.55 8.82
C ASN A 162 -2.92 2.21 8.13
N ASP A 163 -4.04 1.65 7.70
CA ASP A 163 -4.08 0.47 6.85
C ASP A 163 -5.26 0.56 5.87
N ASN A 164 -5.24 -0.26 4.81
CA ASN A 164 -6.34 -0.41 3.86
C ASN A 164 -7.57 -1.12 4.47
N THR A 165 -7.38 -1.91 5.52
CA THR A 165 -8.42 -2.65 6.24
C THR A 165 -8.66 -2.06 7.63
N ASP A 166 -8.08 -2.65 8.65
CA ASP A 166 -8.23 -2.26 10.05
C ASP A 166 -6.84 -2.15 10.70
N PRO A 167 -6.32 -0.93 10.87
CA PRO A 167 -4.99 -0.74 11.44
C PRO A 167 -4.88 -1.26 12.88
N GLY A 168 -6.00 -1.43 13.60
CA GLY A 168 -6.03 -1.97 14.95
C GLY A 168 -5.58 -3.43 15.05
N LEU A 169 -5.72 -4.21 13.97
CA LEU A 169 -5.31 -5.62 13.92
C LEU A 169 -3.81 -5.80 13.68
N ALA A 170 -3.12 -4.78 13.19
CA ALA A 170 -1.70 -4.82 12.93
C ALA A 170 -0.91 -5.00 14.24
N LYS A 171 0.13 -5.84 14.20
CA LYS A 171 1.09 -6.01 15.29
C LYS A 171 2.14 -4.91 15.22
N LEU A 172 2.36 -4.26 16.34
CA LEU A 172 3.32 -3.18 16.50
C LEU A 172 4.43 -3.62 17.46
N LEU A 173 5.67 -3.51 16.99
CA LEU A 173 6.89 -3.68 17.77
C LEU A 173 7.68 -2.37 17.73
N VAL A 174 7.96 -1.80 18.89
CA VAL A 174 8.77 -0.59 19.04
C VAL A 174 9.96 -0.89 19.93
N THR A 175 11.16 -0.66 19.40
CA THR A 175 12.42 -0.92 20.09
C THR A 175 13.36 0.27 19.99
N SER A 176 14.10 0.58 21.06
CA SER A 176 15.16 1.59 21.02
C SER A 176 16.52 0.98 21.33
N HIS A 177 17.54 1.46 20.66
CA HIS A 177 18.94 1.17 20.92
C HIS A 177 19.65 2.45 21.38
N TYR A 178 20.28 2.44 22.55
CA TYR A 178 21.16 3.55 22.96
C TYR A 178 22.51 3.39 22.27
N ASN A 179 22.97 4.42 21.56
CA ASN A 179 24.18 4.35 20.73
C ASN A 179 25.46 4.42 21.58
N ALA A 180 25.71 3.39 22.38
CA ALA A 180 26.90 3.23 23.19
C ALA A 180 27.42 1.77 23.18
N PRO A 181 28.73 1.54 23.34
CA PRO A 181 29.29 0.20 23.26
C PRO A 181 28.75 -0.73 24.36
N GLY A 182 28.16 -1.86 23.94
CA GLY A 182 27.69 -2.91 24.85
C GLY A 182 26.23 -2.77 25.31
N GLU A 183 25.50 -1.78 24.80
CA GLU A 183 24.08 -1.61 25.05
C GLU A 183 23.23 -2.59 24.24
N LEU A 184 22.08 -2.95 24.80
CA LEU A 184 21.11 -3.87 24.20
C LEU A 184 19.85 -3.13 23.80
N ASP A 185 19.14 -3.66 22.81
CA ASP A 185 17.84 -3.12 22.39
C ASP A 185 16.81 -3.26 23.52
N VAL A 186 16.11 -2.16 23.79
CA VAL A 186 15.01 -2.11 24.75
C VAL A 186 13.70 -2.20 23.98
N VAL A 187 12.86 -3.16 24.35
CA VAL A 187 11.50 -3.29 23.79
C VAL A 187 10.54 -2.43 24.59
N HIS A 188 9.96 -1.43 23.94
CA HIS A 188 8.97 -0.52 24.55
C HIS A 188 7.54 -1.00 24.35
N TYR A 189 7.27 -1.63 23.21
CA TYR A 189 5.93 -2.14 22.87
C TYR A 189 6.02 -3.36 21.97
N ASN A 190 5.15 -4.35 22.22
CA ASN A 190 5.05 -5.58 21.44
C ASN A 190 3.64 -6.18 21.58
N LYS A 191 2.66 -5.51 20.98
CA LYS A 191 1.23 -5.91 20.99
C LYS A 191 0.56 -5.43 19.70
N THR A 192 -0.74 -5.63 19.57
CA THR A 192 -1.52 -5.03 18.47
C THR A 192 -1.66 -3.52 18.66
N VAL A 193 -1.91 -2.81 17.56
CA VAL A 193 -2.17 -1.36 17.56
C VAL A 193 -3.42 -1.06 18.39
N GLY A 194 -4.51 -1.82 18.20
CA GLY A 194 -5.76 -1.61 18.94
C GLY A 194 -5.68 -1.87 20.45
N ASP A 195 -4.62 -2.54 20.93
CA ASP A 195 -4.37 -2.73 22.36
C ASP A 195 -3.70 -1.51 23.04
N ASN A 196 -3.38 -0.46 22.27
CA ASN A 196 -2.74 0.76 22.79
C ASN A 196 -3.75 1.66 23.50
N SER A 197 -4.03 1.38 24.77
CA SER A 197 -4.97 2.16 25.59
C SER A 197 -4.42 3.51 26.07
N ASP A 198 -3.13 3.78 25.88
CA ASP A 198 -2.46 4.94 26.48
C ASP A 198 -2.62 6.20 25.62
N CYS A 199 -2.91 6.07 24.32
CA CYS A 199 -3.04 7.21 23.42
C CYS A 199 -3.98 8.32 23.94
N PRO A 200 -5.23 8.06 24.35
CA PRO A 200 -6.17 9.14 24.69
C PRO A 200 -5.62 10.11 25.75
N SER A 201 -4.90 9.60 26.74
CA SER A 201 -4.34 10.42 27.82
C SER A 201 -3.28 11.42 27.34
N ILE A 202 -2.43 11.01 26.40
CA ILE A 202 -1.37 11.86 25.86
C ILE A 202 -1.91 12.73 24.72
N TRP A 203 -2.85 12.20 23.95
CA TRP A 203 -3.50 12.86 22.83
C TRP A 203 -4.20 14.16 23.24
N ASP A 204 -4.95 14.13 24.34
CA ASP A 204 -5.67 15.30 24.86
C ASP A 204 -4.73 16.43 25.29
N GLY A 205 -3.46 16.11 25.61
CA GLY A 205 -2.43 17.10 25.92
C GLY A 205 -1.78 17.75 24.69
N LEU A 206 -2.01 17.22 23.48
CA LEU A 206 -1.47 17.78 22.25
C LEU A 206 -2.25 19.00 21.76
N ARG A 207 -1.58 19.91 21.03
CA ARG A 207 -2.27 21.00 20.34
C ARG A 207 -3.11 20.44 19.18
N GLU A 208 -4.24 21.07 18.90
CA GLU A 208 -5.13 20.69 17.78
C GLU A 208 -4.39 20.62 16.44
N SER A 209 -3.43 21.52 16.18
CA SER A 209 -2.62 21.47 14.96
C SER A 209 -1.70 20.24 14.86
N GLN A 210 -1.26 19.70 15.99
CA GLN A 210 -0.45 18.49 16.06
C GLN A 210 -1.32 17.25 15.89
N GLN A 211 -2.47 17.23 16.56
CA GLN A 211 -3.48 16.18 16.41
C GLN A 211 -3.85 16.00 14.92
N ASN A 212 -4.19 17.11 14.24
CA ASN A 212 -4.51 17.12 12.80
C ASN A 212 -3.32 16.80 11.88
N SER A 213 -2.09 16.86 12.40
CA SER A 213 -0.89 16.48 11.66
C SER A 213 -0.56 14.99 11.83
N ILE A 214 -0.93 14.39 12.96
CA ILE A 214 -0.69 12.98 13.29
C ILE A 214 -1.80 12.13 12.67
N ILE A 215 -3.07 12.40 12.98
CA ILE A 215 -4.22 11.71 12.38
C ILE A 215 -4.63 12.45 11.12
N THR A 216 -4.67 11.71 10.01
CA THR A 216 -4.98 12.24 8.68
C THR A 216 -6.35 11.80 8.18
N HIS A 217 -6.84 10.65 8.65
CA HIS A 217 -8.13 10.07 8.31
C HIS A 217 -8.82 9.52 9.55
N ASP A 218 -10.15 9.48 9.53
CA ASP A 218 -10.98 9.04 10.66
C ASP A 218 -10.78 7.56 11.05
N TYR A 219 -10.17 6.76 10.18
CA TYR A 219 -9.86 5.33 10.40
C TYR A 219 -8.42 5.11 10.87
N ASP A 220 -7.60 6.16 10.98
CA ASP A 220 -6.25 6.02 11.50
C ASP A 220 -6.32 5.71 13.00
N GLU A 221 -5.58 4.70 13.45
CA GLU A 221 -5.55 4.32 14.86
C GLU A 221 -4.38 5.00 15.57
N CYS A 222 -4.69 5.67 16.68
CA CYS A 222 -3.68 6.40 17.44
C CYS A 222 -2.87 5.48 18.34
N VAL A 223 -1.57 5.75 18.41
CA VAL A 223 -0.62 5.00 19.22
C VAL A 223 0.22 5.97 20.06
N ALA A 224 0.29 5.72 21.37
CA ALA A 224 1.25 6.35 22.27
C ALA A 224 2.14 5.29 22.95
N ILE A 225 3.46 5.48 22.86
CA ILE A 225 4.46 4.53 23.37
C ILE A 225 5.33 5.23 24.40
N ASN A 226 5.38 4.69 25.61
CA ASN A 226 6.29 5.15 26.64
C ASN A 226 7.71 4.65 26.34
N LEU A 227 8.64 5.56 26.08
CA LEU A 227 10.07 5.27 25.87
C LEU A 227 10.86 5.27 27.18
N GLY A 228 10.20 5.64 28.29
CA GLY A 228 10.78 5.73 29.62
C GLY A 228 11.59 7.01 29.84
N ARG A 229 12.43 6.98 30.88
CA ARG A 229 13.32 8.10 31.22
C ARG A 229 14.62 7.99 30.44
N LEU A 230 14.65 8.58 29.24
CA LEU A 230 15.83 8.62 28.40
C LEU A 230 16.88 9.57 29.03
N SER A 231 18.13 9.10 29.14
CA SER A 231 19.29 9.96 29.46
C SER A 231 19.73 10.72 28.21
N GLU A 232 20.47 11.82 28.41
CA GLU A 232 21.11 12.56 27.31
C GLU A 232 21.96 11.63 26.42
N GLY A 233 21.90 11.85 25.11
CA GLY A 233 22.62 11.09 24.10
C GLY A 233 21.75 10.62 22.93
N ASP A 234 22.33 9.76 22.09
CA ASP A 234 21.74 9.35 20.82
C ASP A 234 21.07 7.98 20.94
N TYR A 235 19.82 7.89 20.46
CA TYR A 235 19.03 6.67 20.39
C TYR A 235 18.63 6.39 18.95
N HIS A 236 18.65 5.11 18.58
CA HIS A 236 18.07 4.64 17.33
C HIS A 236 16.78 3.89 17.65
N ILE A 237 15.65 4.32 17.08
CA ILE A 237 14.37 3.69 17.36
C ILE A 237 13.84 3.04 16.09
N THR A 238 13.41 1.79 16.23
CA THR A 238 12.88 0.97 15.17
C THR A 238 11.42 0.67 15.48
N ILE A 239 10.54 1.02 14.54
CA ILE A 239 9.12 0.71 14.57
C ILE A 239 8.89 -0.34 13.48
N THR A 240 8.42 -1.52 13.90
CA THR A 240 8.05 -2.61 13.00
C THR A 240 6.55 -2.85 13.11
N ILE A 241 5.86 -2.73 11.99
CA ILE A 241 4.42 -2.98 11.86
C ILE A 241 4.22 -4.20 10.97
N ILE A 242 3.49 -5.19 11.46
CA ILE A 242 3.26 -6.48 10.78
C ILE A 242 1.77 -6.76 10.74
N GLU A 243 1.27 -7.11 9.57
CA GLU A 243 -0.13 -7.47 9.36
C GLU A 243 -0.26 -8.71 8.47
N GLU A 244 -1.28 -9.52 8.76
CA GLU A 244 -1.64 -10.65 7.90
C GLU A 244 -2.56 -10.16 6.79
N GLY A 245 -1.96 -9.78 5.66
CA GLY A 245 -2.68 -9.44 4.44
C GLY A 245 -3.15 -10.67 3.67
N ASP A 246 -3.61 -10.45 2.43
CA ASP A 246 -4.00 -11.51 1.51
C ASP A 246 -3.43 -11.25 0.09
N PRO A 247 -2.45 -12.05 -0.38
CA PRO A 247 -2.06 -13.36 0.15
C PRO A 247 -0.80 -13.36 1.02
N TRP A 248 -0.19 -12.20 1.28
CA TRP A 248 1.10 -12.12 1.96
C TRP A 248 0.98 -11.47 3.32
N THR A 249 1.84 -11.88 4.25
CA THR A 249 2.11 -11.10 5.45
C THR A 249 2.86 -9.83 5.05
N ASN A 250 2.26 -8.68 5.33
CA ASN A 250 2.82 -7.39 5.01
C ASN A 250 3.64 -6.89 6.21
N THR A 251 4.81 -6.31 5.94
CA THR A 251 5.70 -5.81 6.98
C THR A 251 6.28 -4.48 6.58
N ARG A 252 6.25 -3.54 7.53
CA ARG A 252 6.81 -2.21 7.41
C ARG A 252 7.80 -1.99 8.55
N VAL A 253 9.01 -1.58 8.20
CA VAL A 253 10.05 -1.21 9.16
C VAL A 253 10.40 0.26 8.94
N ILE A 254 10.34 1.04 10.01
CA ILE A 254 10.61 2.48 10.02
C ILE A 254 11.67 2.72 11.09
N GLU A 255 12.76 3.34 10.69
CA GLU A 255 13.92 3.63 11.52
C GLU A 255 14.14 5.14 11.59
N TYR A 256 14.48 5.65 12.77
CA TYR A 256 14.84 7.05 12.95
C TYR A 256 15.72 7.23 14.18
N ASP A 257 16.49 8.31 14.17
CA ASP A 257 17.33 8.69 15.30
C ASP A 257 16.60 9.69 16.20
N LEU A 258 16.87 9.61 17.50
CA LEU A 258 16.40 10.51 18.54
C LEU A 258 17.60 10.97 19.35
N VAL A 259 17.87 12.26 19.33
CA VAL A 259 18.92 12.90 20.13
C VAL A 259 18.26 13.52 21.35
N VAL A 260 18.67 13.13 22.54
CA VAL A 260 18.17 13.69 23.81
C VAL A 260 19.21 14.68 24.33
N VAL A 261 18.79 15.94 24.54
CA VAL A 261 19.64 17.04 25.04
C VAL A 261 19.09 17.68 26.31
#